data_AF-A0A378JA89-F1
#
_entry.id   AF-A0A378JA89-F1
#
_cell.length_a   1.000
_cell.length_b   1.000
_cell.length_c   1.000
_cell.angle_alpha   90.00
_cell.angle_beta   90.00
_cell.angle_gamma   90.00
#
_symmetry.space_group_name_H-M   'P 1'
#
loop_
_entity.id
_entity.type
_entity.pdbx_description
1 polymer ?
#
loop_
_entity_poly.entity_id
_entity_poly.type
_entity_poly.pdbx_seq_one_letter_code
_entity_poly.pdbx_strand_id
1 'polypeptide(L)'
;MTYFQKVIAYIRETQEMALFATMADARLSAAFRTSPLFYIMLPFIGFLLTLNAMANGYQLARANNRNFDRWFFFITSMTCATLASISLYGAALSEILSFTFAAGPWFFFSSLIVGLASQLVMFGLNLHRVSESPKGSIQQAHYIQATFNNAFVLSLLTTVLGAVIFVMLFPAVAPAAGSAFAITAVVLTALDILWQVMPQNQKQKVKEWFNINKPDLEQDATASQKQHEKYANIINDEKEPQHHRLFTRCDYSAVIRTMKVDEAKNYLSTLIQYKLNTFGRHISLHDEKTKDKVFLLNQLLNVIEGSVEISRKDIMAMYPLAFQSFWAEKGEVEQLFDAVIMLQNKCRTEEIRTLRAVISC
;
A
#
# COMPACT_ATOMS: atom_id res chain seq x y z
N MET A 1 -6.19 7.22 -1.96
CA MET A 1 -6.84 7.31 -3.28
C MET A 1 -7.75 8.54 -3.28
N THR A 2 -7.50 9.50 -4.17
CA THR A 2 -8.36 10.69 -4.32
C THR A 2 -9.70 10.29 -4.96
N TYR A 3 -10.76 11.09 -4.77
CA TYR A 3 -12.06 10.85 -5.42
C TYR A 3 -11.92 10.66 -6.94
N PHE A 4 -11.06 11.45 -7.57
CA PHE A 4 -10.72 11.35 -8.98
C PHE A 4 -10.18 9.97 -9.40
N GLN A 5 -9.24 9.40 -8.64
CA GLN A 5 -8.70 8.08 -8.93
C GLN A 5 -9.76 6.98 -8.81
N LYS A 6 -10.67 7.10 -7.82
CA LYS A 6 -11.77 6.14 -7.66
C LYS A 6 -12.72 6.18 -8.86
N VAL A 7 -13.04 7.36 -9.36
CA VAL A 7 -13.90 7.53 -10.55
C VAL A 7 -13.23 6.93 -11.78
N ILE A 8 -11.93 7.18 -12.00
CA ILE A 8 -11.19 6.56 -13.11
C ILE A 8 -11.22 5.03 -13.01
N ALA A 9 -10.95 4.49 -11.82
CA ALA A 9 -10.96 3.04 -11.59
C ALA A 9 -12.34 2.45 -11.89
N TYR A 10 -13.41 3.05 -11.36
CA TYR A 10 -14.78 2.61 -11.57
C TYR A 10 -15.18 2.61 -13.05
N ILE A 11 -14.88 3.70 -13.78
CA ILE A 11 -15.19 3.77 -15.22
C ILE A 11 -14.39 2.70 -15.97
N ARG A 12 -13.10 2.53 -15.65
CA ARG A 12 -12.24 1.52 -16.27
C ARG A 12 -12.78 0.11 -16.03
N GLU A 13 -13.09 -0.23 -14.79
CA GLU A 13 -13.63 -1.54 -14.39
C GLU A 13 -14.97 -1.81 -15.08
N THR A 14 -15.83 -0.80 -15.23
CA THR A 14 -17.10 -0.94 -15.96
C THR A 14 -16.88 -1.23 -17.46
N GLN A 15 -15.89 -0.56 -18.08
CA GLN A 15 -15.53 -0.76 -19.48
C GLN A 15 -14.85 -2.12 -19.70
N GLU A 16 -13.99 -2.54 -18.78
CA GLU A 16 -13.36 -3.88 -18.75
C GLU A 16 -14.43 -4.97 -18.59
N MET A 17 -15.40 -4.79 -17.69
CA MET A 17 -16.52 -5.71 -17.52
C MET A 17 -17.35 -5.85 -18.81
N ALA A 18 -17.67 -4.73 -19.47
CA ALA A 18 -18.38 -4.75 -20.75
C ALA A 18 -17.57 -5.47 -21.84
N LEU A 19 -16.26 -5.24 -21.90
CA LEU A 19 -15.35 -5.95 -22.80
C LEU A 19 -15.40 -7.45 -22.58
N PHE A 20 -15.21 -7.92 -21.34
CA PHE A 20 -15.17 -9.34 -21.06
C PHE A 20 -16.54 -10.01 -21.20
N ALA A 21 -17.63 -9.30 -20.93
CA ALA A 21 -18.97 -9.79 -21.21
C ALA A 21 -19.18 -10.04 -22.71
N THR A 22 -18.70 -9.14 -23.59
CA THR A 22 -18.76 -9.36 -25.04
C THR A 22 -17.83 -10.48 -25.50
N MET A 23 -16.72 -10.73 -24.79
CA MET A 23 -15.79 -11.83 -25.10
C MET A 23 -16.23 -13.19 -24.58
N ALA A 24 -17.23 -13.25 -23.70
CA ALA A 24 -17.74 -14.50 -23.14
C ALA A 24 -18.51 -15.36 -24.16
N ASP A 25 -18.90 -14.79 -25.29
CA ASP A 25 -19.54 -15.50 -26.41
C ASP A 25 -18.92 -15.09 -27.75
N ALA A 26 -18.65 -16.06 -28.61
CA ALA A 26 -17.98 -15.82 -29.89
C ALA A 26 -18.80 -14.95 -30.86
N ARG A 27 -20.14 -15.05 -30.83
CA ARG A 27 -21.03 -14.23 -31.67
C ARG A 27 -21.11 -12.80 -31.16
N LEU A 28 -21.18 -12.61 -29.83
CA LEU A 28 -21.10 -11.28 -29.22
C LEU A 28 -19.76 -10.61 -29.47
N SER A 29 -18.66 -11.36 -29.39
CA SER A 29 -17.31 -10.87 -29.67
C SER A 29 -17.16 -10.43 -31.13
N ALA A 30 -17.70 -11.22 -32.08
CA ALA A 30 -17.72 -10.86 -33.49
C ALA A 30 -18.58 -9.60 -33.76
N ALA A 31 -19.77 -9.51 -33.16
CA ALA A 31 -20.64 -8.35 -33.26
C ALA A 31 -20.03 -7.08 -32.61
N PHE A 32 -19.25 -7.26 -31.54
CA PHE A 32 -18.55 -6.14 -30.90
C PHE A 32 -17.45 -5.59 -31.80
N ARG A 33 -16.62 -6.45 -32.41
CA ARG A 33 -15.54 -6.02 -33.33
C ARG A 33 -16.04 -5.20 -34.51
N THR A 34 -17.24 -5.49 -35.00
CA THR A 34 -17.86 -4.75 -36.11
C THR A 34 -18.63 -3.50 -35.67
N SER A 35 -18.76 -3.28 -34.36
CA SER A 35 -19.49 -2.15 -33.79
C SER A 35 -18.60 -0.90 -33.66
N PRO A 36 -19.16 0.32 -33.87
CA PRO A 36 -18.49 1.58 -33.52
C PRO A 36 -18.00 1.62 -32.06
N LEU A 37 -18.65 0.87 -31.17
CA LEU A 37 -18.24 0.78 -29.76
C LEU A 37 -16.83 0.23 -29.60
N PHE A 38 -16.38 -0.71 -30.44
CA PHE A 38 -15.01 -1.24 -30.38
C PHE A 38 -13.94 -0.15 -30.53
N TYR A 39 -14.14 0.77 -31.47
CA TYR A 39 -13.24 1.87 -31.77
C TYR A 39 -13.20 2.96 -30.70
N ILE A 40 -14.22 3.03 -29.85
CA ILE A 40 -14.30 4.00 -28.75
C ILE A 40 -13.80 3.35 -27.46
N MET A 41 -14.25 2.14 -27.17
CA MET A 41 -14.06 1.48 -25.88
C MET A 41 -12.58 1.10 -25.63
N LEU A 42 -11.89 0.52 -26.63
CA LEU A 42 -10.51 0.08 -26.46
C LEU A 42 -9.54 1.27 -26.26
N PRO A 43 -9.54 2.31 -27.11
CA PRO A 43 -8.72 3.50 -26.88
C PRO A 43 -9.05 4.19 -25.56
N PHE A 44 -10.32 4.20 -25.16
CA PHE A 44 -10.75 4.80 -23.91
C PHE A 44 -10.22 4.05 -22.68
N ILE A 45 -10.19 2.71 -22.69
CA ILE A 45 -9.52 1.92 -21.63
C ILE A 45 -8.03 2.28 -21.56
N GLY A 46 -7.33 2.37 -22.70
CA GLY A 46 -5.92 2.78 -22.75
C GLY A 46 -5.70 4.20 -22.21
N PHE A 47 -6.60 5.13 -22.52
CA PHE A 47 -6.60 6.49 -21.98
C PHE A 47 -6.76 6.50 -20.45
N LEU A 48 -7.72 5.74 -19.91
CA LEU A 48 -7.95 5.64 -18.46
C LEU A 48 -6.74 5.04 -17.73
N LEU A 49 -6.07 4.04 -18.32
CA LEU A 49 -4.82 3.49 -17.77
C LEU A 49 -3.70 4.53 -17.74
N THR A 50 -3.60 5.36 -18.77
CA THR A 50 -2.62 6.45 -18.84
C THR A 50 -2.91 7.52 -17.81
N LEU A 51 -4.17 7.93 -17.63
CA LEU A 51 -4.57 8.85 -16.55
C LEU A 51 -4.24 8.30 -15.16
N ASN A 52 -4.43 7.00 -14.95
CA ASN A 52 -4.08 6.36 -13.69
C ASN A 52 -2.56 6.38 -13.46
N ALA A 53 -1.76 6.09 -14.49
CA ALA A 53 -0.30 6.18 -14.42
C ALA A 53 0.17 7.62 -14.14
N MET A 54 -0.44 8.62 -14.77
CA MET A 54 -0.18 10.04 -14.47
C MET A 54 -0.54 10.40 -13.04
N ALA A 55 -1.68 9.93 -12.53
CA ALA A 55 -2.08 10.18 -11.14
C ALA A 55 -1.09 9.54 -10.15
N ASN A 56 -0.57 8.35 -10.45
CA ASN A 56 0.46 7.69 -9.67
C ASN A 56 1.79 8.45 -9.72
N GLY A 57 2.18 8.95 -10.90
CA GLY A 57 3.34 9.82 -11.07
C GLY A 57 3.22 11.13 -10.29
N TYR A 58 2.05 11.76 -10.29
CA TYR A 58 1.76 12.95 -9.49
C TYR A 58 1.89 12.66 -7.98
N GLN A 59 1.37 11.52 -7.52
CA GLN A 59 1.52 11.10 -6.12
C GLN A 59 2.97 10.85 -5.73
N LEU A 60 3.76 10.24 -6.62
CA LEU A 60 5.20 10.06 -6.42
C LEU A 60 5.96 11.40 -6.40
N ALA A 61 5.60 12.34 -7.28
CA ALA A 61 6.23 13.65 -7.34
C ALA A 61 6.00 14.45 -6.04
N ARG A 62 4.76 14.40 -5.51
CA ARG A 62 4.33 15.08 -4.27
C ARG A 62 4.69 14.30 -3.01
N ALA A 63 5.11 13.05 -3.12
CA ALA A 63 5.46 12.23 -1.98
C ALA A 63 6.73 12.72 -1.28
N ASN A 64 6.61 13.02 0.02
CA ASN A 64 7.77 13.36 0.87
C ASN A 64 8.72 12.16 1.02
N ASN A 65 8.18 10.95 1.14
CA ASN A 65 8.95 9.70 1.13
C ASN A 65 8.84 9.02 -0.25
N ARG A 66 9.91 9.08 -1.04
CA ARG A 66 10.02 8.44 -2.37
C ARG A 66 10.69 7.08 -2.24
N ASN A 67 9.99 6.17 -1.56
CA ASN A 67 10.45 4.81 -1.30
C ASN A 67 10.38 3.91 -2.55
N PHE A 68 11.03 2.74 -2.46
CA PHE A 68 11.05 1.73 -3.50
C PHE A 68 9.63 1.30 -3.88
N ASP A 69 8.73 1.10 -2.90
CA ASP A 69 7.35 0.67 -3.15
C ASP A 69 6.60 1.64 -4.08
N ARG A 70 6.74 2.96 -3.88
CA ARG A 70 6.10 3.99 -4.71
C ARG A 70 6.72 4.07 -6.10
N TRP A 71 8.05 3.95 -6.19
CA TRP A 71 8.75 3.89 -7.48
C TRP A 71 8.38 2.65 -8.28
N PHE A 72 8.39 1.49 -7.64
CA PHE A 72 8.00 0.22 -8.23
C PHE A 72 6.56 0.29 -8.74
N PHE A 73 5.63 0.77 -7.91
CA PHE A 73 4.24 0.94 -8.32
C PHE A 73 4.08 1.89 -9.53
N PHE A 74 4.82 3.01 -9.54
CA PHE A 74 4.81 3.94 -10.68
C PHE A 74 5.37 3.29 -11.95
N ILE A 75 6.53 2.65 -11.89
CA ILE A 75 7.18 1.99 -13.03
C ILE A 75 6.28 0.89 -13.58
N THR A 76 5.73 0.02 -12.73
CA THR A 76 4.78 -1.01 -13.15
C THR A 76 3.55 -0.39 -13.81
N SER A 77 2.96 0.65 -13.21
CA SER A 77 1.79 1.33 -13.76
C SER A 77 2.06 1.96 -15.12
N MET A 78 3.23 2.59 -15.29
CA MET A 78 3.66 3.22 -16.53
C MET A 78 3.89 2.17 -17.63
N THR A 79 4.57 1.07 -17.30
CA THR A 79 4.83 -0.04 -18.22
C THR A 79 3.52 -0.70 -18.66
N CYS A 80 2.62 -1.01 -17.72
CA CYS A 80 1.30 -1.55 -18.05
C CYS A 80 0.51 -0.60 -18.93
N ALA A 81 0.43 0.69 -18.57
CA ALA A 81 -0.30 1.69 -19.35
C ALA A 81 0.27 1.83 -20.77
N THR A 82 1.59 1.83 -20.93
CA THR A 82 2.26 1.92 -22.23
C THR A 82 1.95 0.71 -23.09
N LEU A 83 2.17 -0.50 -22.57
CA LEU A 83 1.94 -1.75 -23.28
C LEU A 83 0.47 -1.93 -23.66
N ALA A 84 -0.45 -1.68 -22.70
CA ALA A 84 -1.88 -1.74 -22.95
C ALA A 84 -2.32 -0.69 -23.98
N SER A 85 -1.78 0.54 -23.93
CA SER A 85 -2.13 1.58 -24.90
C SER A 85 -1.63 1.23 -26.30
N ILE A 86 -0.38 0.76 -26.45
CA ILE A 86 0.13 0.28 -27.75
C ILE A 86 -0.79 -0.81 -28.31
N SER A 87 -1.22 -1.75 -27.47
CA SER A 87 -2.14 -2.80 -27.88
C SER A 87 -3.51 -2.27 -28.30
N LEU A 88 -4.17 -1.49 -27.44
CA LEU A 88 -5.56 -1.08 -27.60
C LEU A 88 -5.74 -0.02 -28.69
N TYR A 89 -4.85 0.98 -28.75
CA TYR A 89 -4.84 1.95 -29.85
C TYR A 89 -4.37 1.29 -31.15
N GLY A 90 -3.36 0.42 -31.08
CA GLY A 90 -2.88 -0.31 -32.25
C GLY A 90 -3.96 -1.20 -32.86
N ALA A 91 -4.77 -1.87 -32.04
CA ALA A 91 -5.90 -2.68 -32.50
C ALA A 91 -7.00 -1.84 -33.18
N ALA A 92 -7.30 -0.65 -32.64
CA ALA A 92 -8.25 0.25 -33.27
C ALA A 92 -7.72 0.81 -34.60
N LEU A 93 -6.45 1.23 -34.65
CA LEU A 93 -5.81 1.73 -35.86
C LEU A 93 -5.63 0.66 -36.93
N SER A 94 -5.31 -0.58 -36.53
CA SER A 94 -5.13 -1.70 -37.44
C SER A 94 -6.40 -2.03 -38.21
N GLU A 95 -7.53 -1.96 -37.51
CA GLU A 95 -8.85 -2.16 -38.12
C GLU A 95 -9.20 -1.01 -39.06
N ILE A 96 -9.00 0.26 -38.65
CA ILE A 96 -9.28 1.44 -39.48
C ILE A 96 -8.43 1.46 -40.75
N LEU A 97 -7.14 1.17 -40.63
CA LEU A 97 -6.17 1.25 -41.72
C LEU A 97 -6.01 -0.08 -42.47
N SER A 98 -6.80 -1.10 -42.10
CA SER A 98 -6.80 -2.43 -42.72
C SER A 98 -5.41 -3.09 -42.81
N PHE A 99 -4.58 -2.91 -41.77
CA PHE A 99 -3.30 -3.62 -41.64
C PHE A 99 -3.35 -4.65 -40.52
N THR A 100 -2.54 -5.71 -40.61
CA THR A 100 -2.50 -6.74 -39.57
C THR A 100 -1.56 -6.32 -38.43
N PHE A 101 -2.11 -6.04 -37.25
CA PHE A 101 -1.32 -5.79 -36.04
C PHE A 101 -1.12 -7.06 -35.20
N ALA A 102 -0.33 -8.00 -35.72
CA ALA A 102 -0.08 -9.29 -35.06
C ALA A 102 0.59 -9.16 -33.68
N ALA A 103 1.31 -8.08 -33.42
CA ALA A 103 1.97 -7.82 -32.14
C ALA A 103 1.00 -7.31 -31.04
N GLY A 104 -0.19 -6.82 -31.40
CA GLY A 104 -1.14 -6.21 -30.47
C GLY A 104 -1.51 -7.09 -29.27
N PRO A 105 -1.94 -8.34 -29.47
CA PRO A 105 -2.24 -9.26 -28.37
C PRO A 105 -1.05 -9.50 -27.44
N TRP A 106 0.18 -9.53 -27.97
CA TRP A 106 1.40 -9.72 -27.18
C TRP A 106 1.68 -8.53 -26.27
N PHE A 107 1.49 -7.31 -26.75
CA PHE A 107 1.59 -6.12 -25.90
C PHE A 107 0.56 -6.13 -24.76
N PHE A 108 -0.69 -6.52 -25.03
CA PHE A 108 -1.71 -6.67 -23.99
C PHE A 108 -1.34 -7.75 -22.97
N PHE A 109 -0.90 -8.90 -23.47
CA PHE A 109 -0.45 -10.02 -22.65
C PHE A 109 0.72 -9.64 -21.75
N SER A 110 1.74 -8.95 -22.28
CA SER A 110 2.87 -8.45 -21.49
C SER A 110 2.42 -7.46 -20.42
N SER A 111 1.46 -6.58 -20.71
CA SER A 111 0.88 -5.68 -19.69
C SER A 111 0.27 -6.47 -18.53
N LEU A 112 -0.52 -7.51 -18.83
CA LEU A 112 -1.14 -8.35 -17.80
C LEU A 112 -0.10 -9.14 -16.99
N ILE A 113 0.94 -9.68 -17.64
CA ILE A 113 2.04 -10.35 -16.94
C ILE A 113 2.79 -9.41 -16.00
N VAL A 114 3.12 -8.19 -16.45
CA VAL A 114 3.77 -7.19 -15.61
C VAL A 114 2.89 -6.85 -14.40
N GLY A 115 1.59 -6.67 -14.62
CA GLY A 115 0.60 -6.50 -13.56
C GLY A 115 0.61 -7.67 -12.56
N LEU A 116 0.49 -8.91 -13.05
CA LEU A 116 0.50 -10.13 -12.23
C LEU A 116 1.78 -10.26 -11.40
N ALA A 117 2.94 -10.10 -12.03
CA ALA A 117 4.22 -10.18 -11.35
C ALA A 117 4.31 -9.14 -10.22
N SER A 118 3.88 -7.90 -10.47
CA SER A 118 3.87 -6.86 -9.45
C SER A 118 2.97 -7.19 -8.26
N GLN A 119 1.78 -7.74 -8.53
CA GLN A 119 0.81 -8.09 -7.50
C GLN A 119 1.26 -9.32 -6.70
N LEU A 120 1.97 -10.25 -7.35
CA LEU A 120 2.55 -11.42 -6.69
C LEU A 120 3.68 -11.01 -5.73
N VAL A 121 4.54 -10.07 -6.15
CA VAL A 121 5.54 -9.46 -5.28
C VAL A 121 4.86 -8.77 -4.09
N MET A 122 3.85 -7.93 -4.32
CA MET A 122 3.15 -7.23 -3.25
C MET A 122 2.38 -8.18 -2.32
N PHE A 123 1.80 -9.25 -2.85
CA PHE A 123 1.18 -10.31 -2.07
C PHE A 123 2.21 -10.98 -1.16
N GLY A 124 3.35 -11.43 -1.70
CA GLY A 124 4.42 -12.06 -0.92
C GLY A 124 5.00 -11.13 0.16
N LEU A 125 5.25 -9.86 -0.19
CA LEU A 125 5.72 -8.86 0.76
C LEU A 125 4.73 -8.64 1.90
N ASN A 126 3.44 -8.48 1.60
CA ASN A 126 2.43 -8.29 2.64
C ASN A 126 2.24 -9.53 3.50
N LEU A 127 2.33 -10.74 2.93
CA LEU A 127 2.30 -12.00 3.69
C LEU A 127 3.49 -12.09 4.66
N HIS A 128 4.68 -11.72 4.20
CA HIS A 128 5.86 -11.64 5.06
C HIS A 128 5.68 -10.59 6.17
N ARG A 129 5.16 -9.40 5.84
CA ARG A 129 4.84 -8.36 6.84
C ARG A 129 3.79 -8.81 7.86
N VAL A 130 2.78 -9.59 7.47
CA VAL A 130 1.81 -10.20 8.41
C VAL A 130 2.53 -11.13 9.40
N SER A 131 3.52 -11.89 8.93
CA SER A 131 4.27 -12.83 9.78
C SER A 131 5.18 -12.13 10.79
N GLU A 132 5.71 -10.95 10.45
CA GLU A 132 6.57 -10.16 11.33
C GLU A 132 5.80 -9.21 12.26
N SER A 133 4.53 -8.90 11.95
CA SER A 133 3.71 -7.97 12.71
C SER A 133 3.15 -8.59 14.00
N PRO A 134 2.94 -7.78 15.06
CA PRO A 134 2.34 -8.26 16.30
C PRO A 134 0.96 -8.84 16.10
N LYS A 135 0.74 -10.03 16.67
CA LYS A 135 -0.55 -10.72 16.62
C LYS A 135 -1.63 -9.85 17.27
N GLY A 136 -2.69 -9.55 16.52
CA GLY A 136 -3.79 -8.70 16.99
C GLY A 136 -3.47 -7.20 17.02
N SER A 137 -2.42 -6.75 16.31
CA SER A 137 -2.16 -5.33 16.08
C SER A 137 -2.91 -4.79 14.86
N ILE A 138 -3.09 -3.46 14.83
CA ILE A 138 -3.63 -2.74 13.67
C ILE A 138 -2.71 -2.94 12.45
N GLN A 139 -1.40 -2.99 12.66
CA GLN A 139 -0.42 -3.22 11.61
C GLN A 139 -0.62 -4.59 10.95
N GLN A 140 -0.80 -5.65 11.75
CA GLN A 140 -1.09 -6.98 11.23
C GLN A 140 -2.43 -7.01 10.47
N ALA A 141 -3.49 -6.45 11.04
CA ALA A 141 -4.80 -6.39 10.38
C ALA A 141 -4.75 -5.63 9.04
N HIS A 142 -3.96 -4.56 8.97
CA HIS A 142 -3.72 -3.81 7.74
C HIS A 142 -3.05 -4.67 6.67
N TYR A 143 -2.00 -5.41 7.01
CA TYR A 143 -1.32 -6.27 6.03
C TYR A 143 -2.15 -7.49 5.63
N ILE A 144 -2.97 -8.04 6.52
CA ILE A 144 -3.94 -9.08 6.16
C ILE A 144 -4.92 -8.53 5.12
N GLN A 145 -5.50 -7.34 5.35
CA GLN A 145 -6.38 -6.68 4.39
C GLN A 145 -5.67 -6.43 3.04
N ALA A 146 -4.42 -5.98 3.07
CA ALA A 146 -3.65 -5.74 1.85
C ALA A 146 -3.34 -7.04 1.10
N THR A 147 -3.03 -8.13 1.81
CA THR A 147 -2.81 -9.46 1.22
C THR A 147 -4.07 -9.99 0.54
N PHE A 148 -5.23 -9.88 1.18
CA PHE A 148 -6.51 -10.27 0.55
C PHE A 148 -6.82 -9.42 -0.67
N ASN A 149 -6.57 -8.11 -0.61
CA ASN A 149 -6.74 -7.23 -1.77
C ASN A 149 -5.82 -7.64 -2.93
N ASN A 150 -4.54 -7.91 -2.66
CA ASN A 150 -3.60 -8.34 -3.69
C ASN A 150 -3.99 -9.71 -4.26
N ALA A 151 -4.46 -10.64 -3.43
CA ALA A 151 -4.97 -11.94 -3.87
C ALA A 151 -6.18 -11.78 -4.80
N PHE A 152 -7.12 -10.90 -4.44
CA PHE A 152 -8.28 -10.59 -5.28
C PHE A 152 -7.87 -10.01 -6.64
N VAL A 153 -6.95 -9.04 -6.67
CA VAL A 153 -6.42 -8.46 -7.91
C VAL A 153 -5.66 -9.51 -8.74
N LEU A 154 -4.89 -10.39 -8.09
CA LEU A 154 -4.22 -11.53 -8.75
C LEU A 154 -5.22 -12.48 -9.40
N SER A 155 -6.33 -12.80 -8.72
CA SER A 155 -7.40 -13.63 -9.29
C SER A 155 -8.02 -12.94 -10.50
N LEU A 156 -8.34 -11.65 -10.40
CA LEU A 156 -8.88 -10.87 -11.50
C LEU A 156 -7.94 -10.88 -12.70
N LEU A 157 -6.67 -10.51 -12.51
CA LEU A 157 -5.68 -10.48 -13.59
C LEU A 157 -5.44 -11.87 -14.20
N THR A 158 -5.43 -12.94 -13.38
CA THR A 158 -5.30 -14.31 -13.87
C THR A 158 -6.51 -14.69 -14.74
N THR A 159 -7.71 -14.31 -14.34
CA THR A 159 -8.92 -14.60 -15.13
C THR A 159 -8.96 -13.83 -16.43
N VAL A 160 -8.56 -12.55 -16.41
CA VAL A 160 -8.41 -11.73 -17.61
C VAL A 160 -7.35 -12.31 -18.55
N LEU A 161 -6.21 -12.73 -18.00
CA LEU A 161 -5.15 -13.37 -18.78
C LEU A 161 -5.65 -14.67 -19.42
N GLY A 162 -6.35 -15.52 -18.66
CA GLY A 162 -6.95 -16.75 -19.16
C GLY A 162 -7.98 -16.47 -20.27
N ALA A 163 -8.84 -15.47 -20.09
CA ALA A 163 -9.80 -15.06 -21.11
C ALA A 163 -9.09 -14.64 -22.41
N VAL A 164 -8.06 -13.79 -22.32
CA VAL A 164 -7.29 -13.36 -23.52
C VAL A 164 -6.60 -14.55 -24.19
N ILE A 165 -5.91 -15.41 -23.44
CA ILE A 165 -5.21 -16.57 -24.02
C ILE A 165 -6.20 -17.48 -24.74
N PHE A 166 -7.27 -17.92 -24.07
CA PHE A 166 -8.15 -18.94 -24.63
C PHE A 166 -9.17 -18.38 -25.63
N VAL A 167 -9.63 -17.13 -25.47
CA VAL A 167 -10.58 -16.50 -26.41
C VAL A 167 -9.87 -15.90 -27.62
N MET A 168 -8.70 -15.26 -27.44
CA MET A 168 -8.01 -14.59 -28.57
C MET A 168 -6.96 -15.45 -29.26
N LEU A 169 -6.14 -16.20 -28.52
CA LEU A 169 -5.02 -16.95 -29.12
C LEU A 169 -5.42 -18.39 -29.51
N PHE A 170 -6.33 -19.01 -28.76
CA PHE A 170 -6.77 -20.40 -29.01
C PHE A 170 -8.30 -20.57 -29.18
N PRO A 171 -8.98 -19.72 -29.99
CA PRO A 171 -10.44 -19.76 -30.11
C PRO A 171 -10.99 -21.10 -30.61
N ALA A 172 -10.20 -21.87 -31.36
CA ALA A 172 -10.60 -23.16 -31.93
C ALA A 172 -10.41 -24.36 -30.97
N VAL A 173 -9.58 -24.23 -29.93
CA VAL A 173 -9.11 -25.37 -29.12
C VAL A 173 -9.87 -25.51 -27.81
N ALA A 174 -10.24 -24.41 -27.16
CA ALA A 174 -10.96 -24.45 -25.88
C ALA A 174 -11.88 -23.23 -25.64
N PRO A 175 -12.89 -23.00 -26.52
CA PRO A 175 -13.77 -21.84 -26.40
C PRO A 175 -14.55 -21.80 -25.07
N ALA A 176 -14.91 -22.97 -24.53
CA ALA A 176 -15.57 -23.07 -23.22
C ALA A 176 -14.67 -22.60 -22.07
N ALA A 177 -13.36 -22.88 -22.12
CA ALA A 177 -12.42 -22.43 -21.10
C ALA A 177 -12.27 -20.90 -21.14
N GLY A 178 -12.13 -20.33 -22.34
CA GLY A 178 -12.09 -18.88 -22.53
C GLY A 178 -13.34 -18.18 -22.03
N SER A 179 -14.51 -18.76 -22.32
CA SER A 179 -15.81 -18.25 -21.84
C SER A 179 -15.91 -18.32 -20.31
N ALA A 180 -15.47 -19.42 -19.69
CA ALA A 180 -15.46 -19.57 -18.23
C ALA A 180 -14.57 -18.51 -17.57
N PHE A 181 -13.38 -18.26 -18.12
CA PHE A 181 -12.49 -17.21 -17.63
C PHE A 181 -13.08 -15.81 -17.81
N ALA A 182 -13.71 -15.52 -18.96
CA ALA A 182 -14.36 -14.24 -19.21
C ALA A 182 -15.53 -13.99 -18.24
N ILE A 183 -16.38 -14.99 -18.01
CA ILE A 183 -17.48 -14.92 -17.03
C ILE A 183 -16.91 -14.71 -15.61
N THR A 184 -15.84 -15.43 -15.25
CA THR A 184 -15.20 -15.25 -13.94
C THR A 184 -14.65 -13.83 -13.78
N ALA A 185 -14.02 -13.27 -14.81
CA ALA A 185 -13.54 -11.89 -14.79
C ALA A 185 -14.70 -10.89 -14.62
N VAL A 186 -15.84 -11.11 -15.30
CA VAL A 186 -17.06 -10.30 -15.13
C VAL A 186 -17.58 -10.37 -13.69
N VAL A 187 -17.66 -11.56 -13.10
CA VAL A 187 -18.12 -11.75 -11.71
C VAL A 187 -17.19 -11.07 -10.72
N LEU A 188 -15.87 -11.25 -10.86
CA LEU A 188 -14.88 -10.60 -9.99
C LEU A 188 -14.95 -9.07 -10.12
N THR A 189 -15.07 -8.54 -11.34
CA THR A 189 -15.20 -7.09 -11.55
C THR A 189 -16.49 -6.54 -10.93
N ALA A 190 -17.60 -7.27 -11.05
CA ALA A 190 -18.87 -6.90 -10.40
C ALA A 190 -18.76 -6.90 -8.88
N LEU A 191 -18.05 -7.88 -8.30
CA LEU A 191 -17.77 -7.93 -6.86
C LEU A 191 -16.89 -6.77 -6.40
N ASP A 192 -15.90 -6.37 -7.21
CA ASP A 192 -15.07 -5.19 -6.91
C ASP A 192 -15.90 -3.91 -6.90
N ILE A 193 -16.70 -3.69 -7.95
CA ILE A 193 -17.62 -2.55 -8.03
C ILE A 193 -18.57 -2.54 -6.83
N LEU A 194 -19.20 -3.68 -6.53
CA LEU A 194 -20.09 -3.82 -5.38
C LEU A 194 -19.36 -3.46 -4.08
N TRP A 195 -18.15 -3.99 -3.89
CA TRP A 195 -17.32 -3.65 -2.74
C TRP A 195 -17.02 -2.15 -2.70
N GLN A 196 -16.67 -1.49 -3.80
CA GLN A 196 -16.36 -0.07 -3.80
C GLN A 196 -17.57 0.79 -3.41
N VAL A 197 -18.76 0.50 -3.94
CA VAL A 197 -20.00 1.26 -3.65
C VAL A 197 -20.65 0.91 -2.31
N MET A 198 -20.32 -0.25 -1.74
CA MET A 198 -20.93 -0.72 -0.50
C MET A 198 -20.67 0.26 0.68
N PRO A 199 -21.69 0.60 1.48
CA PRO A 199 -21.53 1.45 2.67
C PRO A 199 -20.52 0.90 3.68
N GLN A 200 -19.85 1.79 4.41
CA GLN A 200 -18.82 1.40 5.41
C GLN A 200 -19.36 0.44 6.47
N ASN A 201 -20.60 0.62 6.93
CA ASN A 201 -21.21 -0.25 7.95
C ASN A 201 -21.33 -1.70 7.46
N GLN A 202 -21.63 -1.91 6.18
CA GLN A 202 -21.69 -3.25 5.60
C GLN A 202 -20.29 -3.84 5.38
N LYS A 203 -19.32 -3.01 4.97
CA LYS A 203 -17.90 -3.41 4.87
C LYS A 203 -17.35 -3.88 6.22
N GLN A 204 -17.72 -3.20 7.31
CA GLN A 204 -17.34 -3.60 8.66
C GLN A 204 -17.91 -4.96 9.03
N LYS A 205 -19.20 -5.22 8.78
CA LYS A 205 -19.81 -6.54 9.01
C LYS A 205 -19.11 -7.67 8.26
N VAL A 206 -18.75 -7.44 6.99
CA VAL A 206 -17.98 -8.42 6.22
C VAL A 206 -16.61 -8.63 6.83
N LYS A 207 -15.89 -7.56 7.18
CA LYS A 207 -14.58 -7.67 7.84
C LYS A 207 -14.64 -8.39 9.19
N GLU A 208 -15.68 -8.14 9.98
CA GLU A 208 -15.94 -8.83 11.25
C GLU A 208 -16.19 -10.33 11.02
N TRP A 209 -17.00 -10.68 10.03
CA TRP A 209 -17.27 -12.08 9.71
C TRP A 209 -16.00 -12.85 9.34
N PHE A 210 -15.08 -12.21 8.63
CA PHE A 210 -13.78 -12.79 8.28
C PHE A 210 -12.71 -12.63 9.38
N ASN A 211 -13.01 -12.01 10.52
CA ASN A 211 -12.04 -11.66 11.57
C ASN A 211 -10.86 -10.81 11.07
N ILE A 212 -11.11 -9.95 10.07
CA ILE A 212 -10.12 -9.04 9.47
C ILE A 212 -10.35 -7.59 9.97
N ASN A 213 -11.25 -7.38 10.93
CA ASN A 213 -11.52 -6.05 11.45
C ASN A 213 -10.28 -5.48 12.15
N LYS A 214 -10.15 -4.15 12.15
CA LYS A 214 -9.06 -3.49 12.87
C LYS A 214 -9.34 -3.60 14.36
N PRO A 215 -8.35 -4.01 15.17
CA PRO A 215 -8.48 -4.04 16.63
C PRO A 215 -8.59 -2.61 17.16
N ASP A 216 -9.19 -2.47 18.34
CA ASP A 216 -9.30 -1.19 19.04
C ASP A 216 -7.92 -0.71 19.52
N LEU A 217 -7.79 0.59 19.79
CA LEU A 217 -6.52 1.23 20.15
C LEU A 217 -5.89 0.61 21.42
N GLU A 218 -6.70 0.14 22.36
CA GLU A 218 -6.22 -0.53 23.58
C GLU A 218 -5.70 -1.95 23.31
N GLN A 219 -6.37 -2.68 22.40
CA GLN A 219 -5.94 -4.01 21.97
C GLN A 219 -4.62 -3.91 21.19
N ASP A 220 -4.50 -2.90 20.32
CA ASP A 220 -3.29 -2.61 19.56
C ASP A 220 -2.10 -2.26 20.45
N ALA A 221 -2.33 -1.41 21.47
CA ALA A 221 -1.32 -1.07 22.45
C ALA A 221 -0.86 -2.28 23.26
N THR A 222 -1.81 -3.12 23.70
CA THR A 222 -1.51 -4.36 24.43
C THR A 222 -0.73 -5.36 23.58
N ALA A 223 -1.10 -5.53 22.31
CA ALA A 223 -0.40 -6.41 21.37
C ALA A 223 1.04 -5.92 21.10
N SER A 224 1.20 -4.61 20.91
CA SER A 224 2.50 -3.97 20.68
C SER A 224 3.40 -4.06 21.92
N GLN A 225 2.84 -3.90 23.13
CA GLN A 225 3.55 -4.04 24.39
C GLN A 225 4.00 -5.48 24.66
N LYS A 226 3.12 -6.47 24.50
CA LYS A 226 3.48 -7.90 24.65
C LYS A 226 4.57 -8.33 23.69
N GLN A 227 4.52 -7.83 22.45
CA GLN A 227 5.58 -8.06 21.48
C GLN A 227 6.88 -7.41 21.94
N HIS A 228 6.83 -6.17 22.41
CA HIS A 228 8.01 -5.48 22.92
C HIS A 228 8.65 -6.21 24.10
N GLU A 229 7.88 -6.63 25.11
CA GLU A 229 8.37 -7.40 26.27
C GLU A 229 9.04 -8.72 25.87
N LYS A 230 8.44 -9.44 24.91
CA LYS A 230 9.03 -10.67 24.37
C LYS A 230 10.41 -10.44 23.75
N TYR A 231 10.62 -9.28 23.13
CA TYR A 231 11.88 -8.95 22.47
C TYR A 231 12.87 -8.19 23.37
N ALA A 232 12.41 -7.44 24.37
CA ALA A 232 13.28 -6.83 25.40
C ALA A 232 14.07 -7.91 26.15
N ASN A 233 13.43 -9.05 26.42
CA ASN A 233 14.08 -10.22 26.99
C ASN A 233 15.08 -10.91 26.04
N ILE A 234 14.93 -10.73 24.72
CA ILE A 234 15.82 -11.29 23.69
C ILE A 234 17.01 -10.35 23.41
N ILE A 235 16.86 -9.03 23.58
CA ILE A 235 17.95 -8.05 23.42
C ILE A 235 19.06 -8.25 24.48
N ASN A 236 18.74 -8.87 25.62
CA ASN A 236 19.71 -9.28 26.63
C ASN A 236 20.43 -10.62 26.31
N ASP A 237 19.97 -11.35 25.29
CA ASP A 237 20.69 -12.51 24.73
C ASP A 237 21.44 -12.01 23.49
N GLU A 238 22.77 -12.12 23.47
CA GLU A 238 23.69 -11.58 22.45
C GLU A 238 23.53 -12.16 21.01
N LYS A 239 22.39 -12.75 20.66
CA LYS A 239 22.17 -13.55 19.44
C LYS A 239 21.08 -13.04 18.47
N GLU A 240 20.77 -11.75 18.42
CA GLU A 240 20.08 -11.22 17.23
C GLU A 240 21.09 -10.68 16.19
N PRO A 241 21.10 -11.18 14.94
CA PRO A 241 21.96 -10.64 13.90
C PRO A 241 21.50 -9.23 13.54
N GLN A 242 22.36 -8.25 13.81
CA GLN A 242 22.09 -6.81 13.75
C GLN A 242 21.77 -6.23 12.35
N HIS A 243 21.75 -7.01 11.25
CA HIS A 243 21.87 -6.43 9.90
C HIS A 243 20.91 -6.91 8.79
N HIS A 244 19.83 -7.67 9.03
CA HIS A 244 19.05 -8.24 7.90
C HIS A 244 17.52 -8.08 8.01
N ARG A 245 17.02 -7.08 8.72
CA ARG A 245 15.56 -6.89 8.84
C ARG A 245 15.01 -5.91 7.84
N LEU A 246 13.96 -6.35 7.15
CA LEU A 246 13.31 -5.59 6.08
C LEU A 246 12.20 -4.69 6.62
N PHE A 247 11.52 -5.05 7.71
CA PHE A 247 10.33 -4.32 8.21
C PHE A 247 10.39 -3.97 9.70
N THR A 248 9.58 -2.98 10.09
CA THR A 248 9.48 -2.50 11.47
C THR A 248 8.51 -3.34 12.30
N ARG A 249 8.92 -3.75 13.50
CA ARG A 249 8.19 -4.72 14.35
C ARG A 249 7.10 -4.13 15.22
N CYS A 250 7.23 -2.88 15.67
CA CYS A 250 6.35 -2.31 16.67
C CYS A 250 6.01 -0.86 16.33
N ASP A 251 4.74 -0.49 16.53
CA ASP A 251 4.35 0.91 16.61
C ASP A 251 4.67 1.44 18.00
N TYR A 252 5.79 2.15 18.14
CA TYR A 252 6.20 2.75 19.43
C TYR A 252 5.11 3.69 19.97
N SER A 253 4.36 4.38 19.11
CA SER A 253 3.28 5.26 19.57
C SER A 253 2.14 4.49 20.25
N ALA A 254 1.89 3.25 19.83
CA ALA A 254 0.92 2.37 20.46
C ALA A 254 1.40 1.91 21.85
N VAL A 255 2.70 1.62 22.01
CA VAL A 255 3.29 1.25 23.31
C VAL A 255 3.21 2.40 24.32
N ILE A 256 3.49 3.64 23.89
CA ILE A 256 3.43 4.82 24.77
C ILE A 256 2.01 5.11 25.29
N ARG A 257 0.96 4.70 24.57
CA ARG A 257 -0.43 4.94 25.00
C ARG A 257 -0.73 4.28 26.34
N THR A 258 -0.22 3.08 26.60
CA THR A 258 -0.51 2.33 27.83
C THR A 258 0.42 2.68 28.98
N MET A 259 1.63 3.18 28.71
CA MET A 259 2.64 3.52 29.73
C MET A 259 2.29 4.81 30.50
N LYS A 260 2.66 4.90 31.78
CA LYS A 260 2.56 6.18 32.51
C LYS A 260 3.53 7.22 31.93
N VAL A 261 3.26 8.51 32.11
CA VAL A 261 4.08 9.59 31.49
C VAL A 261 5.56 9.47 31.87
N ASP A 262 5.89 9.25 33.14
CA ASP A 262 7.30 9.15 33.57
C ASP A 262 7.99 7.89 33.05
N GLU A 263 7.25 6.77 32.98
CA GLU A 263 7.73 5.52 32.40
C GLU A 263 7.97 5.66 30.89
N ALA A 264 7.05 6.32 30.19
CA ALA A 264 7.15 6.61 28.77
C ALA A 264 8.33 7.55 28.44
N LYS A 265 8.58 8.56 29.28
CA LYS A 265 9.75 9.45 29.15
C LYS A 265 11.04 8.64 29.25
N ASN A 266 11.20 7.87 30.33
CA ASN A 266 12.40 7.06 30.53
C ASN A 266 12.59 6.06 29.39
N TYR A 267 11.52 5.38 28.99
CA TYR A 267 11.53 4.42 27.89
C TYR A 267 12.00 5.04 26.57
N LEU A 268 11.41 6.15 26.14
CA LEU A 268 11.78 6.81 24.89
C LEU A 268 13.20 7.35 24.95
N SER A 269 13.62 7.95 26.07
CA SER A 269 15.00 8.44 26.24
C SER A 269 16.02 7.32 26.12
N THR A 270 15.82 6.19 26.81
CA THR A 270 16.74 5.03 26.71
C THR A 270 16.79 4.47 25.28
N LEU A 271 15.64 4.36 24.62
CA LEU A 271 15.56 3.83 23.26
C LEU A 271 16.24 4.75 22.24
N ILE A 272 16.04 6.06 22.34
CA ILE A 272 16.69 7.05 21.48
C ILE A 272 18.20 7.06 21.73
N GLN A 273 18.66 7.04 22.99
CA GLN A 273 20.08 6.97 23.32
C GLN A 273 20.74 5.70 22.78
N TYR A 274 20.08 4.54 22.90
CA TYR A 274 20.56 3.29 22.30
C TYR A 274 20.73 3.42 20.78
N LYS A 275 19.77 4.07 20.11
CA LYS A 275 19.84 4.30 18.65
C LYS A 275 20.94 5.27 18.25
N LEU A 276 21.11 6.36 18.99
CA LEU A 276 22.22 7.29 18.78
C LEU A 276 23.58 6.59 18.93
N ASN A 277 23.73 5.74 19.94
CA ASN A 277 24.94 4.93 20.14
C ASN A 277 25.18 3.95 18.97
N THR A 278 24.11 3.37 18.42
CA THR A 278 24.19 2.49 17.25
C THR A 278 24.63 3.25 15.99
N PHE A 279 24.06 4.44 15.75
CA PHE A 279 24.49 5.29 14.64
C PHE A 279 25.94 5.75 14.83
N GLY A 280 26.34 6.13 16.04
CA GLY A 280 27.69 6.56 16.40
C GLY A 280 28.79 5.54 16.07
N ARG A 281 28.48 4.25 16.13
CA ARG A 281 29.40 3.16 15.75
C ARG A 281 29.54 2.96 14.24
N HIS A 282 28.60 3.44 13.45
CA HIS A 282 28.51 3.21 12.00
C HIS A 282 28.55 4.50 11.15
N ILE A 283 28.97 5.64 11.72
CA ILE A 283 29.05 6.91 10.99
C ILE A 283 30.14 6.79 9.91
N SER A 284 29.72 6.53 8.67
CA SER A 284 30.46 7.07 7.54
C SER A 284 30.16 8.58 7.52
N LEU A 285 31.20 9.41 7.63
CA LEU A 285 31.11 10.89 7.70
C LEU A 285 30.43 11.54 6.47
N HIS A 286 30.00 10.76 5.49
CA HIS A 286 29.47 11.20 4.20
C HIS A 286 27.99 10.87 3.95
N ASP A 287 27.28 10.15 4.82
CA ASP A 287 25.84 9.92 4.62
C ASP A 287 24.97 11.03 5.25
N GLU A 288 24.48 11.94 4.43
CA GLU A 288 23.56 13.02 4.83
C GLU A 288 22.28 12.49 5.48
N LYS A 289 21.78 11.33 5.04
CA LYS A 289 20.58 10.71 5.61
C LYS A 289 20.79 10.28 7.05
N THR A 290 21.96 9.72 7.36
CA THR A 290 22.31 9.34 8.73
C THR A 290 22.51 10.58 9.61
N LYS A 291 23.07 11.66 9.08
CA LYS A 291 23.18 12.95 9.80
C LYS A 291 21.80 13.49 10.18
N ASP A 292 20.86 13.58 9.25
CA ASP A 292 19.48 14.03 9.51
C ASP A 292 18.81 13.20 10.60
N LYS A 293 18.97 11.87 10.56
CA LYS A 293 18.43 10.98 11.59
C LYS A 293 19.03 11.24 12.97
N VAL A 294 20.35 11.43 13.05
CA VAL A 294 21.05 11.71 14.32
C VAL A 294 20.63 13.07 14.87
N PHE A 295 20.54 14.11 14.03
CA PHE A 295 20.08 15.44 14.46
C PHE A 295 18.63 15.39 14.98
N LEU A 296 17.74 14.72 14.27
CA LEU A 296 16.36 14.54 14.71
C LEU A 296 16.29 13.81 16.06
N LEU A 297 17.03 12.71 16.24
CA LEU A 297 17.03 11.95 17.49
C LEU A 297 17.56 12.79 18.67
N ASN A 298 18.61 13.58 18.47
CA ASN A 298 19.11 14.51 19.51
C ASN A 298 18.07 15.57 19.86
N GLN A 299 17.38 16.13 18.87
CA GLN A 299 16.30 17.09 19.12
C GLN A 299 15.13 16.45 19.87
N LEU A 300 14.78 15.20 19.55
CA LEU A 300 13.74 14.46 20.26
C LEU A 300 14.09 14.21 21.74
N LEU A 301 15.35 13.94 22.07
CA LEU A 301 15.80 13.86 23.47
C LEU A 301 15.57 15.18 24.21
N ASN A 302 16.00 16.30 23.62
CA ASN A 302 15.78 17.62 24.20
C ASN A 302 14.29 17.93 24.39
N VAL A 303 13.43 17.40 23.53
CA VAL A 303 11.97 17.56 23.61
C VAL A 303 11.33 16.67 24.69
N ILE A 304 11.90 15.50 24.97
CA ILE A 304 11.43 14.63 26.06
C ILE A 304 11.82 15.24 27.42
N GLU A 305 13.04 15.79 27.50
CA GLU A 305 13.60 16.40 28.72
C GLU A 305 13.05 17.82 28.96
N GLY A 306 12.79 18.58 27.90
CA GLY A 306 12.23 19.94 27.93
C GLY A 306 10.73 20.02 27.63
N SER A 307 10.15 21.22 27.72
CA SER A 307 8.75 21.50 27.37
C SER A 307 8.57 22.08 25.96
N VAL A 308 9.50 21.81 25.04
CA VAL A 308 9.50 22.37 23.69
C VAL A 308 8.51 21.64 22.80
N GLU A 309 7.43 22.31 22.39
CA GLU A 309 6.44 21.74 21.46
C GLU A 309 7.05 21.59 20.06
N ILE A 310 6.81 20.44 19.42
CA ILE A 310 7.32 20.16 18.07
C ILE A 310 6.17 19.90 17.11
N SER A 311 6.30 20.43 15.90
CA SER A 311 5.33 20.27 14.83
C SER A 311 5.91 19.39 13.73
N ARG A 312 5.12 18.41 13.29
CA ARG A 312 5.51 17.48 12.20
C ARG A 312 5.89 18.22 10.92
N LYS A 313 5.19 19.30 10.59
CA LYS A 313 5.46 20.05 9.35
C LYS A 313 6.85 20.68 9.39
N ASP A 314 7.22 21.25 10.52
CA ASP A 314 8.48 21.98 10.68
C ASP A 314 9.65 21.01 10.74
N ILE A 315 9.49 19.91 11.47
CA ILE A 315 10.51 18.85 11.57
C ILE A 315 10.72 18.14 10.21
N MET A 316 9.66 17.90 9.44
CA MET A 316 9.79 17.34 8.09
C MET A 316 10.47 18.30 7.11
N ALA A 317 10.33 19.61 7.30
CA ALA A 317 11.03 20.61 6.49
C ALA A 317 12.51 20.70 6.88
N MET A 318 12.82 20.54 8.17
CA MET A 318 14.17 20.67 8.72
C MET A 318 15.03 19.42 8.51
N TYR A 319 14.43 18.22 8.61
CA TYR A 319 15.13 16.93 8.48
C TYR A 319 14.41 15.98 7.51
N PRO A 320 14.25 16.36 6.23
CA PRO A 320 13.44 15.60 5.28
C PRO A 320 13.97 14.18 5.05
N LEU A 321 15.28 13.94 5.11
CA LEU A 321 15.88 12.63 4.85
C LEU A 321 15.66 11.64 6.01
N ALA A 322 15.42 12.14 7.22
CA ALA A 322 15.13 11.29 8.38
C ALA A 322 13.83 10.49 8.19
N PHE A 323 12.88 11.04 7.43
CA PHE A 323 11.58 10.43 7.10
C PHE A 323 11.62 9.58 5.82
N GLN A 324 12.77 9.49 5.15
CA GLN A 324 12.90 8.61 3.99
C GLN A 324 13.16 7.16 4.43
N SER A 325 12.23 6.28 4.08
CA SER A 325 12.35 4.84 4.28
C SER A 325 12.54 4.15 2.93
N PHE A 326 13.21 2.99 2.92
CA PHE A 326 13.33 2.21 1.69
C PHE A 326 11.97 1.61 1.29
N TRP A 327 11.15 1.23 2.28
CA TRP A 327 9.80 0.68 2.10
C TRP A 327 8.71 1.75 2.34
N ALA A 328 7.46 1.43 2.01
CA ALA A 328 6.30 2.25 2.33
C ALA A 328 6.03 2.40 3.84
N GLU A 329 6.67 1.58 4.66
CA GLU A 329 6.60 1.68 6.11
C GLU A 329 7.37 2.89 6.65
N LYS A 330 6.84 3.44 7.74
CA LYS A 330 7.54 4.45 8.52
C LYS A 330 8.87 3.88 8.98
N GLY A 331 9.95 4.64 8.79
CA GLY A 331 11.24 4.26 9.35
C GLY A 331 11.19 4.28 10.87
N GLU A 332 12.10 3.56 11.52
CA GLU A 332 12.16 3.50 12.99
C GLU A 332 12.28 4.90 13.64
N VAL A 333 13.08 5.80 13.05
CA VAL A 333 13.21 7.20 13.50
C VAL A 333 11.90 7.97 13.36
N GLU A 334 11.13 7.73 12.29
CA GLU A 334 9.81 8.33 12.10
C GLU A 334 8.80 7.78 13.13
N GLN A 335 8.87 6.49 13.46
CA GLN A 335 8.03 5.90 14.51
C GLN A 335 8.37 6.45 15.89
N LEU A 336 9.65 6.69 16.19
CA LEU A 336 10.08 7.36 17.43
C LEU A 336 9.60 8.81 17.49
N PHE A 337 9.70 9.54 16.38
CA PHE A 337 9.14 10.88 16.26
C PHE A 337 7.63 10.88 16.59
N ASP A 338 6.86 9.98 15.97
CA ASP A 338 5.42 9.86 16.23
C ASP A 338 5.12 9.48 17.70
N ALA A 339 5.97 8.67 18.32
CA ALA A 339 5.84 8.30 19.73
C ALA A 339 6.11 9.47 20.69
N VAL A 340 7.08 10.34 20.39
CA VAL A 340 7.35 11.56 21.16
C VAL A 340 6.19 12.55 21.04
N ILE A 341 5.61 12.73 19.84
CA ILE A 341 4.40 13.54 19.66
C ILE A 341 3.23 12.98 20.50
N MET A 342 3.07 11.65 20.55
CA MET A 342 2.05 11.01 21.39
C MET A 342 2.28 11.29 22.88
N LEU A 343 3.54 11.25 23.34
CA LEU A 343 3.91 11.59 24.72
C LEU A 343 3.56 13.05 25.06
N GLN A 344 3.88 14.02 24.20
CA GLN A 344 3.55 15.43 24.41
C GLN A 344 2.04 15.65 24.55
N ASN A 345 1.24 15.02 23.68
CA ASN A 345 -0.21 15.08 23.76
C ASN A 345 -0.74 14.50 25.08
N LYS A 346 -0.09 13.45 25.59
CA LYS A 346 -0.44 12.83 26.87
C LYS A 346 -0.12 13.75 28.05
N CYS A 347 1.08 14.32 28.10
CA CYS A 347 1.48 15.30 29.11
C CYS A 347 0.49 16.48 29.17
N ARG A 348 0.16 17.07 28.01
CA ARG A 348 -0.80 18.18 27.91
C ARG A 348 -2.19 17.80 28.43
N THR A 349 -2.64 16.57 28.16
CA THR A 349 -3.94 16.09 28.63
C THR A 349 -3.96 15.91 30.14
N GLU A 350 -2.87 15.43 30.74
CA GLU A 350 -2.72 15.30 32.19
C GLU A 350 -2.64 16.66 32.88
N GLU A 351 -1.89 17.63 32.34
CA GLU A 351 -1.82 19.01 32.83
C GLU A 351 -3.20 19.70 32.83
N ILE A 352 -3.99 19.51 31.77
CA ILE A 352 -5.36 20.07 31.70
C ILE A 352 -6.28 19.40 32.74
N ARG A 353 -6.11 18.10 32.99
CA ARG A 353 -6.90 17.36 34.00
C ARG A 353 -6.54 17.80 35.41
N THR A 354 -5.26 17.97 35.73
CA THR A 354 -4.82 18.47 37.04
C THR A 354 -5.26 19.91 37.26
N LEU A 355 -5.15 20.79 36.25
CA LEU A 355 -5.68 22.15 36.32
C LEU A 355 -7.20 22.18 36.57
N ARG A 356 -7.98 21.32 35.89
CA ARG A 356 -9.42 21.21 36.17
C ARG A 356 -9.72 20.70 37.57
N ALA A 357 -8.97 19.71 38.05
CA ALA A 357 -9.14 19.17 39.40
C ALA A 357 -8.85 20.22 40.48
N VAL A 358 -7.87 21.10 40.26
CA VAL A 358 -7.53 22.21 41.15
C VAL A 358 -8.58 23.33 41.12
N ILE A 359 -9.26 23.55 39.99
CA ILE A 359 -10.34 24.56 39.86
C ILE A 359 -11.68 24.05 40.43
N SER A 360 -11.88 22.72 40.52
CA SER A 360 -13.08 22.10 41.07
C SER A 360 -13.05 21.78 42.57
N CYS A 361 -11.89 22.00 43.22
CA CYS A 361 -11.71 21.97 44.67
C CYS A 361 -11.71 23.41 45.19
#